data_AF-A0A1V5CH62-F1
#
_entry.id   AF-A0A1V5CH62-F1
#
_cell.length_a   1.000
_cell.length_b   1.000
_cell.length_c   1.000
_cell.angle_alpha   90.00
_cell.angle_beta   90.00
_cell.angle_gamma   90.00
#
_symmetry.space_group_name_H-M   'P 1'
#
loop_
_entity.id
_entity.type
_entity.pdbx_description
1 polymer ?
#
loop_
_entity_poly.entity_id
_entity_poly.type
_entity_poly.pdbx_seq_one_letter_code
_entity_poly.pdbx_strand_id
1 'polypeptide(L)'
;MNMFSAGDVLQFAIRLEENGESFYRKAAAATDDKKAADLFSHLADEEVKHKKIFEDLFSQARWIQPAESYPGEYLAYLGNYIDGKIVFSGDSESRFSGIHGTGAALDFAIQRELDSILYYHELRVFVSPKDSGSLDTIIAEERKHFSSLSETKKKYTLRT
;
A
#
# COMPACT_ATOMS: atom_id res chain seq x y z
N MET A 1 -20.62 0.81 -17.34
CA MET A 1 -19.81 0.09 -16.33
C MET A 1 -18.45 -0.08 -16.94
N ASN A 2 -17.42 0.62 -16.44
CA ASN A 2 -16.06 0.39 -16.92
C ASN A 2 -15.67 -1.04 -16.52
N MET A 3 -15.28 -1.86 -17.49
CA MET A 3 -14.71 -3.18 -17.21
C MET A 3 -13.38 -2.98 -16.51
N PHE A 4 -13.31 -3.38 -15.24
CA PHE A 4 -12.08 -3.43 -14.47
C PHE A 4 -11.12 -4.45 -15.10
N SER A 5 -9.87 -4.05 -15.32
CA SER A 5 -8.87 -4.80 -16.09
C SER A 5 -7.61 -5.08 -15.27
N ALA A 6 -6.77 -6.02 -15.75
CA ALA A 6 -5.45 -6.28 -15.16
C ALA A 6 -4.54 -5.03 -15.11
N GLY A 7 -4.73 -4.09 -16.04
CA GLY A 7 -4.01 -2.81 -16.01
C GLY A 7 -4.48 -1.89 -14.89
N ASP A 8 -5.78 -1.90 -14.57
CA ASP A 8 -6.36 -1.12 -13.47
C ASP A 8 -5.87 -1.61 -12.11
N VAL A 9 -5.68 -2.92 -11.98
CA VAL A 9 -5.09 -3.59 -10.80
C VAL A 9 -3.69 -3.01 -10.52
N LEU A 10 -2.78 -3.03 -11.48
CA LEU A 10 -1.43 -2.51 -11.21
C LEU A 10 -1.40 -0.98 -11.08
N GLN A 11 -2.23 -0.27 -11.85
CA GLN A 11 -2.35 1.18 -11.69
C GLN A 11 -2.82 1.55 -10.28
N PHE A 12 -3.63 0.71 -9.64
CA PHE A 12 -3.97 0.90 -8.25
C PHE A 12 -2.78 0.67 -7.31
N ALA A 13 -1.91 -0.31 -7.54
CA ALA A 13 -0.68 -0.45 -6.75
C ALA A 13 0.16 0.84 -6.78
N ILE A 14 0.32 1.46 -7.95
CA ILE A 14 1.03 2.74 -8.09
C ILE A 14 0.36 3.85 -7.27
N ARG A 15 -0.98 3.93 -7.29
CA ARG A 15 -1.74 4.91 -6.48
C ARG A 15 -1.66 4.61 -4.98
N LEU A 16 -1.56 3.33 -4.60
CA LEU A 16 -1.43 2.92 -3.21
C LEU A 16 -0.14 3.47 -2.60
N GLU A 17 0.97 3.32 -3.32
CA GLU A 17 2.30 3.87 -2.97
C GLU A 17 2.32 5.39 -2.97
N GLU A 18 1.69 6.05 -3.94
CA GLU A 18 1.59 7.52 -3.98
C GLU A 18 0.80 8.07 -2.78
N ASN A 19 -0.28 7.39 -2.39
CA ASN A 19 -1.01 7.71 -1.17
C ASN A 19 -0.19 7.36 0.08
N GLY A 20 0.58 6.26 0.03
CA GLY A 20 1.70 5.87 0.88
C GLY A 20 2.56 7.03 1.31
N GLU A 21 3.32 7.52 0.34
CA GLU A 21 4.23 8.64 0.44
C GLU A 21 3.54 9.86 1.05
N SER A 22 2.42 10.29 0.45
CA SER A 22 1.70 11.51 0.87
C SER A 22 1.30 11.44 2.35
N PHE A 23 0.75 10.31 2.80
CA PHE A 23 0.43 10.09 4.20
C PHE A 23 1.66 10.17 5.10
N TYR A 24 2.74 9.45 4.74
CA TYR A 24 3.93 9.39 5.59
C TYR A 24 4.63 10.75 5.71
N ARG A 25 4.69 11.53 4.63
CA ARG A 25 5.19 12.92 4.67
C ARG A 25 4.38 13.79 5.63
N LYS A 26 3.05 13.70 5.56
CA LYS A 26 2.16 14.46 6.46
C LYS A 26 2.27 13.99 7.91
N ALA A 27 2.33 12.69 8.15
CA ALA A 27 2.51 12.12 9.48
C ALA A 27 3.84 12.52 10.11
N ALA A 28 4.92 12.54 9.33
CA ALA A 28 6.23 13.01 9.78
C ALA A 28 6.22 14.49 10.19
N ALA A 29 5.50 15.34 9.45
CA ALA A 29 5.38 16.77 9.74
C ALA A 29 4.47 17.07 10.94
N ALA A 30 3.51 16.19 11.24
CA ALA A 30 2.50 16.40 12.28
C ALA A 30 2.86 15.83 13.66
N THR A 31 3.92 15.04 13.78
CA THR A 31 4.32 14.39 15.04
C THR A 31 5.43 15.15 15.76
N ASP A 32 5.29 15.35 17.07
CA ASP A 32 6.35 15.93 17.92
C ASP A 32 7.39 14.88 18.36
N ASP A 33 7.10 13.59 18.19
CA ASP A 33 8.08 12.53 18.49
C ASP A 33 9.09 12.40 17.34
N LYS A 34 10.33 12.81 17.60
CA LYS A 34 11.42 12.75 16.62
C LYS A 34 11.65 11.34 16.05
N LYS A 35 11.55 10.27 16.85
CA LYS A 35 11.78 8.91 16.35
C LYS A 35 10.65 8.48 15.41
N ALA A 36 9.41 8.86 15.70
CA ALA A 36 8.29 8.62 14.80
C ALA A 36 8.41 9.45 13.52
N ALA A 37 8.81 10.72 13.61
CA ALA A 37 9.04 11.59 12.46
C ALA A 37 10.11 11.02 11.52
N ASP A 38 11.24 10.56 12.08
CA ASP A 38 12.34 9.97 11.31
C ASP A 38 11.89 8.66 10.63
N LEU A 39 11.11 7.81 11.34
CA LEU A 39 10.55 6.58 10.76
C LEU A 39 9.58 6.88 9.61
N PHE A 40 8.62 7.78 9.80
CA PHE A 40 7.67 8.14 8.74
C PHE A 40 8.38 8.77 7.53
N SER A 41 9.40 9.61 7.75
CA SER A 41 10.17 10.18 6.66
C SER A 41 10.90 9.11 5.85
N HIS A 42 11.49 8.12 6.53
CA HIS A 42 12.14 6.99 5.88
C HIS A 42 11.14 6.15 5.06
N LEU A 43 9.97 5.82 5.65
CA LEU A 43 8.94 5.06 4.94
C LEU A 43 8.45 5.80 3.70
N ALA A 44 8.23 7.12 3.78
CA ALA A 44 7.87 7.91 2.61
C ALA A 44 8.90 7.82 1.47
N ASP A 45 10.19 7.71 1.79
CA ASP A 45 11.25 7.52 0.77
C ASP A 45 11.23 6.11 0.17
N GLU A 46 10.83 5.08 0.93
CA GLU A 46 10.67 3.72 0.42
C GLU A 46 9.46 3.61 -0.52
N GLU A 47 8.32 4.23 -0.20
CA GLU A 47 7.11 4.24 -1.08
C GLU A 47 7.43 4.83 -2.47
N VAL A 48 8.31 5.85 -2.54
CA VAL A 48 8.76 6.41 -3.83
C VAL A 48 9.49 5.36 -4.67
N LYS A 49 10.31 4.51 -4.04
CA LYS A 49 11.01 3.41 -4.72
C LYS A 49 10.03 2.33 -5.14
N HIS A 50 9.10 1.95 -4.28
CA HIS A 50 8.07 0.95 -4.58
C HIS A 50 7.16 1.39 -5.72
N LYS A 51 6.69 2.64 -5.70
CA LYS A 51 5.97 3.27 -6.81
C LYS A 51 6.73 3.10 -8.13
N LYS A 52 8.03 3.40 -8.12
CA LYS A 52 8.86 3.30 -9.32
C LYS A 52 8.96 1.86 -9.84
N ILE A 53 9.07 0.88 -8.94
CA ILE A 53 9.06 -0.54 -9.32
C ILE A 53 7.73 -0.93 -9.96
N PHE A 54 6.59 -0.50 -9.40
CA PHE A 54 5.28 -0.77 -9.98
C PHE A 54 5.06 -0.06 -11.32
N GLU A 55 5.56 1.16 -11.50
CA GLU A 55 5.58 1.85 -12.80
C GLU A 55 6.40 1.07 -13.85
N ASP A 56 7.55 0.54 -13.44
CA ASP A 56 8.41 -0.24 -14.32
C ASP A 56 7.76 -1.58 -14.69
N LEU A 57 7.14 -2.27 -13.73
CA LEU A 57 6.31 -3.45 -13.98
C LEU A 57 5.16 -3.13 -14.93
N PHE A 58 4.51 -1.97 -14.78
CA PHE A 58 3.43 -1.52 -15.67
C PHE A 58 3.90 -1.31 -17.10
N SER A 59 5.07 -0.72 -17.28
CA SER A 59 5.62 -0.43 -18.61
C SER A 59 6.10 -1.67 -19.38
N GLN A 60 6.53 -2.73 -18.67
CA GLN A 60 7.23 -3.87 -19.27
C GLN A 60 6.31 -5.06 -19.60
N ALA A 61 5.10 -5.09 -19.07
CA ALA A 61 4.37 -6.33 -19.00
C ALA A 61 3.65 -6.73 -20.30
N ARG A 62 3.81 -8.01 -20.62
CA ARG A 62 2.83 -8.81 -21.37
C ARG A 62 1.91 -9.46 -20.34
N TRP A 63 0.80 -8.81 -20.05
CA TRP A 63 -0.11 -9.18 -18.96
C TRP A 63 -0.70 -10.56 -19.15
N ILE A 64 -0.66 -11.35 -18.08
CA ILE A 64 -1.36 -12.63 -18.03
C ILE A 64 -2.78 -12.34 -17.57
N GLN A 65 -3.75 -12.73 -18.39
CA GLN A 65 -5.12 -12.83 -17.90
C GLN A 65 -5.18 -14.09 -17.03
N PRO A 66 -5.58 -13.98 -15.74
CA PRO A 66 -5.68 -15.15 -14.88
C PRO A 66 -6.58 -16.21 -15.54
N ALA A 67 -6.18 -17.47 -15.43
CA ALA A 67 -6.97 -18.59 -15.91
C ALA A 67 -8.17 -18.76 -14.96
N GLU A 68 -9.30 -18.14 -15.31
CA GLU A 68 -10.52 -18.19 -14.51
C GLU A 68 -11.50 -19.23 -15.06
N SER A 69 -12.14 -19.99 -14.18
CA SER A 69 -13.25 -20.88 -14.54
C SER A 69 -14.47 -20.09 -15.05
N TYR A 70 -14.61 -18.84 -14.60
CA TYR A 70 -15.62 -17.88 -15.01
C TYR A 70 -14.96 -16.53 -15.30
N PRO A 71 -14.87 -16.11 -16.58
CA PRO A 71 -14.17 -14.88 -16.94
C PRO A 71 -14.74 -13.63 -16.24
N GLY A 72 -13.91 -12.95 -15.45
CA GLY A 72 -14.17 -11.66 -14.82
C GLY A 72 -14.59 -11.71 -13.34
N GLU A 73 -14.76 -12.89 -12.74
CA GLU A 73 -15.17 -12.99 -11.33
C GLU A 73 -14.08 -12.50 -10.38
N TYR A 74 -12.82 -12.86 -10.63
CA TYR A 74 -11.72 -12.48 -9.76
C TYR A 74 -11.37 -11.00 -9.89
N LEU A 75 -11.44 -10.44 -11.11
CA LEU A 75 -11.36 -8.99 -11.34
C LEU A 75 -12.50 -8.23 -10.65
N ALA A 76 -13.73 -8.75 -10.65
CA ALA A 76 -14.84 -8.13 -9.93
C ALA A 76 -14.65 -8.19 -8.40
N TYR A 77 -14.15 -9.31 -7.87
CA TYR A 77 -13.74 -9.42 -6.47
C TYR A 77 -12.69 -8.37 -6.11
N LEU A 78 -11.63 -8.25 -6.91
CA LEU A 78 -10.57 -7.27 -6.67
C LEU A 78 -11.07 -5.83 -6.78
N GLY A 79 -11.92 -5.53 -7.76
CA GLY A 79 -12.57 -4.22 -7.85
C GLY A 79 -13.34 -3.88 -6.57
N ASN A 80 -14.17 -4.79 -6.06
CA ASN A 80 -14.89 -4.59 -4.80
C ASN A 80 -13.97 -4.49 -3.58
N TYR A 81 -12.90 -5.29 -3.53
CA TYR A 81 -11.90 -5.23 -2.46
C TYR A 81 -11.23 -3.85 -2.43
N ILE A 82 -10.79 -3.39 -3.60
CA ILE A 82 -10.16 -2.09 -3.80
C ILE A 82 -11.11 -0.97 -3.37
N ASP A 83 -12.35 -0.99 -3.87
CA ASP A 83 -13.39 -0.01 -3.52
C ASP A 83 -13.70 0.00 -2.00
N GLY A 84 -13.75 -1.18 -1.38
CA GLY A 84 -14.13 -1.35 0.02
C GLY A 84 -13.01 -1.10 1.04
N LYS A 85 -11.75 -1.33 0.67
CA LYS A 85 -10.59 -1.15 1.57
C LYS A 85 -9.91 0.19 1.41
N ILE A 86 -9.82 0.66 0.18
CA ILE A 86 -9.03 1.82 -0.20
C ILE A 86 -9.91 2.62 -1.17
N VAL A 87 -10.89 3.30 -0.58
CA VAL A 87 -11.85 4.20 -1.22
C VAL A 87 -11.15 4.99 -2.31
N PHE A 88 -11.40 4.59 -3.54
CA PHE A 88 -10.78 5.10 -4.76
C PHE A 88 -11.37 6.45 -5.15
N SER A 89 -11.46 7.43 -4.24
CA SER A 89 -11.93 8.76 -4.61
C SER A 89 -11.70 9.79 -3.52
N GLY A 90 -10.55 10.44 -3.55
CA GLY A 90 -10.43 11.84 -3.14
C GLY A 90 -10.38 12.16 -1.65
N ASP A 91 -10.52 11.18 -0.75
CA ASP A 91 -10.72 11.44 0.68
C ASP A 91 -9.58 10.96 1.59
N SER A 92 -8.40 10.68 1.01
CA SER A 92 -7.18 10.45 1.79
C SER A 92 -6.88 11.64 2.71
N GLU A 93 -7.24 12.86 2.28
CA GLU A 93 -7.20 14.07 3.08
C GLU A 93 -8.17 14.04 4.27
N SER A 94 -9.45 13.65 4.12
CA SER A 94 -10.35 13.64 5.27
C SER A 94 -10.01 12.51 6.25
N ARG A 95 -9.60 11.33 5.74
CA ARG A 95 -9.18 10.23 6.60
C ARG A 95 -7.96 10.62 7.40
N PHE A 96 -7.02 11.35 6.80
CA PHE A 96 -5.88 11.91 7.51
C PHE A 96 -6.32 12.99 8.52
N SER A 97 -7.25 13.87 8.17
CA SER A 97 -7.73 14.93 9.06
C SER A 97 -8.35 14.41 10.36
N GLY A 98 -8.90 13.19 10.35
CA GLY A 98 -9.43 12.52 11.55
C GLY A 98 -8.39 11.76 12.38
N ILE A 99 -7.13 11.67 11.91
CA ILE A 99 -6.04 11.01 12.65
C ILE A 99 -5.38 12.04 13.56
N HIS A 100 -5.65 11.92 14.86
CA HIS A 100 -5.10 12.82 15.86
C HIS A 100 -4.06 12.12 16.73
N GLY A 101 -2.84 12.65 16.72
CA GLY A 101 -1.72 12.20 17.52
C GLY A 101 -0.93 11.04 16.91
N THR A 102 0.33 10.94 17.32
CA THR A 102 1.29 9.96 16.76
C THR A 102 0.84 8.52 16.92
N GLY A 103 0.18 8.18 18.04
CA GLY A 103 -0.32 6.83 18.28
C GLY A 103 -1.34 6.38 17.23
N ALA A 104 -2.31 7.24 16.91
CA ALA A 104 -3.33 6.96 15.91
C ALA A 104 -2.73 6.91 14.49
N ALA A 105 -1.74 7.75 14.19
CA ALA A 105 -1.01 7.71 12.92
C ALA A 105 -0.25 6.39 12.74
N LEU A 106 0.35 5.86 13.81
CA LEU A 106 0.99 4.55 13.78
C LEU A 106 -0.02 3.42 13.59
N ASP A 107 -1.19 3.46 14.23
CA ASP A 107 -2.24 2.45 14.01
C ASP A 107 -2.73 2.44 12.56
N PHE A 108 -2.94 3.62 11.99
CA PHE A 108 -3.31 3.76 10.58
C PHE A 108 -2.22 3.23 9.65
N ALA A 109 -0.95 3.59 9.90
CA ALA A 109 0.19 3.11 9.14
C ALA A 109 0.30 1.58 9.16
N ILE A 110 0.17 0.96 10.34
CA ILE A 110 0.22 -0.50 10.50
C ILE A 110 -0.87 -1.18 9.66
N GLN A 111 -2.10 -0.67 9.71
CA GLN A 111 -3.19 -1.23 8.92
C GLN A 111 -2.92 -1.09 7.41
N ARG A 112 -2.36 0.05 6.99
CA ARG A 112 -1.99 0.28 5.59
C ARG A 112 -0.94 -0.71 5.09
N GLU A 113 0.13 -0.94 5.85
CA GLU A 113 1.14 -1.95 5.49
C GLU A 113 0.52 -3.35 5.32
N LEU A 114 -0.40 -3.74 6.20
CA LEU A 114 -1.09 -5.02 6.09
C LEU A 114 -1.97 -5.12 4.84
N ASP A 115 -2.68 -4.05 4.51
CA ASP A 115 -3.52 -3.99 3.31
C ASP A 115 -2.65 -4.01 2.04
N SER A 116 -1.51 -3.28 2.01
CA SER A 116 -0.51 -3.34 0.94
C SER A 116 0.03 -4.75 0.75
N ILE A 117 0.48 -5.41 1.82
CA ILE A 117 1.00 -6.79 1.78
C ILE A 117 -0.04 -7.74 1.18
N LEU A 118 -1.30 -7.68 1.65
CA LEU A 118 -2.36 -8.54 1.15
C LEU A 118 -2.60 -8.27 -0.34
N TYR A 119 -2.71 -7.00 -0.73
CA TYR A 119 -2.95 -6.62 -2.10
C TYR A 119 -1.81 -7.08 -3.04
N TYR A 120 -0.56 -6.95 -2.63
CA TYR A 120 0.59 -7.37 -3.43
C TYR A 120 0.67 -8.89 -3.59
N HIS A 121 0.12 -9.68 -2.67
CA HIS A 121 -0.05 -11.12 -2.91
C HIS A 121 -1.08 -11.40 -4.01
N GLU A 122 -2.19 -10.66 -4.05
CA GLU A 122 -3.19 -10.80 -5.13
C GLU A 122 -2.58 -10.44 -6.50
N LEU A 123 -1.64 -9.49 -6.56
CA LEU A 123 -0.97 -9.11 -7.82
C LEU A 123 -0.22 -10.26 -8.50
N ARG A 124 0.18 -11.31 -7.76
CA ARG A 124 0.95 -12.43 -8.30
C ARG A 124 0.28 -13.12 -9.48
N VAL A 125 -1.05 -13.14 -9.53
CA VAL A 125 -1.77 -13.82 -10.61
C VAL A 125 -1.72 -13.04 -11.93
N PHE A 126 -1.34 -11.76 -11.89
CA PHE A 126 -1.24 -10.88 -13.07
C PHE A 126 0.21 -10.65 -13.52
N VAL A 127 1.18 -10.97 -12.66
CA VAL A 127 2.61 -10.77 -12.91
C VAL A 127 3.23 -12.07 -13.43
N SER A 128 4.06 -11.96 -14.46
CA SER A 128 4.74 -13.12 -15.03
C SER A 128 5.74 -13.72 -14.02
N PRO A 129 6.02 -15.04 -14.06
CA PRO A 129 7.02 -15.64 -13.18
C PRO A 129 8.42 -15.02 -13.28
N LYS A 130 8.74 -14.38 -14.41
CA LYS A 130 10.01 -13.69 -14.61
C LYS A 130 10.09 -12.39 -13.80
N ASP A 131 8.95 -11.75 -13.57
CA ASP A 131 8.85 -10.43 -12.95
C ASP A 131 8.39 -10.52 -11.46
N SER A 132 8.07 -11.73 -10.98
CA SER A 132 7.61 -11.96 -9.60
C SER A 132 8.65 -11.62 -8.54
N GLY A 133 9.95 -11.64 -8.87
CA GLY A 133 11.03 -11.33 -7.94
C GLY A 133 10.99 -9.89 -7.41
N SER A 134 10.58 -8.92 -8.25
CA SER A 134 10.41 -7.53 -7.82
C SER A 134 9.24 -7.40 -6.84
N LEU A 135 8.13 -8.10 -7.11
CA LEU A 135 6.96 -8.13 -6.22
C LEU A 135 7.27 -8.80 -4.88
N ASP A 136 8.03 -9.91 -4.89
CA ASP A 136 8.52 -10.58 -3.68
C ASP A 136 9.37 -9.68 -2.80
N THR A 137 10.21 -8.86 -3.44
CA THR A 137 11.08 -7.91 -2.76
C THR A 137 10.27 -6.84 -2.04
N ILE A 138 9.30 -6.22 -2.72
CA ILE A 138 8.40 -5.21 -2.13
C ILE A 138 7.65 -5.82 -0.94
N ILE A 139 7.02 -7.00 -1.11
CA ILE A 139 6.30 -7.67 -0.02
C ILE A 139 7.19 -7.92 1.20
N ALA A 140 8.46 -8.25 1.00
CA ALA A 140 9.40 -8.45 2.09
C ALA A 140 9.78 -7.13 2.79
N GLU A 141 9.82 -6.02 2.07
CA GLU A 141 10.06 -4.68 2.62
C GLU A 141 8.87 -4.18 3.43
N GLU A 142 7.64 -4.30 2.92
CA GLU A 142 6.41 -3.93 3.63
C GLU A 142 6.25 -4.69 4.95
N ARG A 143 6.66 -5.96 5.00
CA ARG A 143 6.71 -6.73 6.26
C ARG A 143 7.69 -6.14 7.27
N LYS A 144 8.81 -5.57 6.82
CA LYS A 144 9.76 -4.85 7.69
C LYS A 144 9.16 -3.51 8.13
N HIS A 145 8.48 -2.79 7.25
CA HIS A 145 7.77 -1.55 7.58
C HIS A 145 6.74 -1.79 8.68
N PHE A 146 5.85 -2.77 8.48
CA PHE A 146 4.89 -3.24 9.48
C PHE A 146 5.57 -3.53 10.83
N SER A 147 6.71 -4.24 10.81
CA SER A 147 7.43 -4.61 12.03
C SER A 147 8.00 -3.39 12.77
N SER A 148 8.63 -2.46 12.04
CA SER A 148 9.18 -1.21 12.58
C SER A 148 8.10 -0.29 13.15
N LEU A 149 6.97 -0.17 12.45
CA LEU A 149 5.81 0.61 12.90
C LEU A 149 5.19 -0.01 14.16
N SER A 150 5.00 -1.32 14.17
CA SER A 150 4.45 -2.05 15.32
C SER A 150 5.33 -1.92 16.56
N GLU A 151 6.65 -2.02 16.40
CA GLU A 151 7.59 -1.82 17.50
C GLU A 151 7.55 -0.38 18.03
N THR A 152 7.47 0.59 17.13
CA THR A 152 7.34 2.01 17.51
C THR A 152 6.03 2.28 18.25
N LYS A 153 4.92 1.68 17.81
CA LYS A 153 3.59 1.81 18.42
C LYS A 153 3.54 1.34 19.87
N LYS A 154 4.30 0.30 20.25
CA LYS A 154 4.32 -0.22 21.64
C LYS A 154 4.60 0.86 22.68
N LYS A 155 5.43 1.87 22.34
CA LYS A 155 5.75 3.01 23.22
C LYS A 155 4.53 3.87 23.58
N TYR A 156 3.50 3.85 22.74
CA TYR A 156 2.25 4.61 22.92
C TYR A 156 1.15 3.79 23.59
N THR A 157 1.30 2.47 23.64
CA THR A 157 0.37 1.57 24.32
C THR A 157 0.73 1.38 25.81
N LEU A 158 1.98 1.65 26.19
CA LEU A 158 2.48 1.53 27.57
C LEU A 158 2.34 2.80 28.42
N ARG A 159 1.65 3.84 27.92
CA ARG A 159 1.50 5.16 28.59
C ARG A 159 0.13 5.40 29.24
N THR A 160 -0.74 4.39 29.30
CA THR A 160 -1.95 4.34 30.14
C THR A 160 -1.67 3.59 31.41
#